data_AF-A0A6A6MKZ9-F1
#
_entry.id   AF-A0A6A6MKZ9-F1
#
_cell.length_a   1.000
_cell.length_b   1.000
_cell.length_c   1.000
_cell.angle_alpha   90.00
_cell.angle_beta   90.00
_cell.angle_gamma   90.00
#
_symmetry.space_group_name_H-M   'P 1'
#
loop_
_entity.id
_entity.type
_entity.pdbx_description
1 polymer ?
#
loop_
_entity_poly.entity_id
_entity_poly.type
_entity_poly.pdbx_seq_one_letter_code
_entity_poly.pdbx_strand_id
1 'polypeptide(L)'
;MLSGGKEDLGALAMLEDSVKKLKSPKTSPGLALSKAQIDCALDYLADWVYESCGSVSFSALEHPKFRAFLNQVGLPAVSRREFCGGRLDVKFEDAKVESEARIRDAMFFQIASDGWKVKSFSGFSGMNLVNLTVNLPNGTSLYRRAVFVTGSVPSRYAEEILWETISGICGNAVQQCVGIVADRFKAKALRNLENQNHWMVNLSCQFQGFTSLIKDFSKELPLFKTVTENCFKLANFVNNKPQIRNSFRKYQLQENGHAGLLRVPLREYEKMDFGPVYAMLEDVLSSARALPLVLLDESYKRVSMEDPTAREVAEIIRDVGFWNELEAVHSLVKLIKEMAQEIETERPLVGQCLPLWDQLRAKVKDWCSKFHIAEGAVEKVIERRFKKNYHPAWAAAYVLDPLYLLRDASGKYLPPFKCLTPEQEKDVDKLITRLVSMKELILH
;
A
#
# COMPACT_ATOMS: atom_id res chain seq x y z
N MET A 1 -19.89 -24.75 -85.23
CA MET A 1 -18.45 -24.89 -85.49
C MET A 1 -17.70 -23.75 -84.82
N LEU A 2 -16.43 -24.01 -84.48
CA LEU A 2 -15.47 -23.22 -83.66
C LEU A 2 -15.58 -23.54 -82.15
N SER A 3 -15.05 -24.67 -81.68
CA SER A 3 -13.61 -25.00 -81.45
C SER A 3 -13.09 -24.43 -80.12
N GLY A 4 -13.50 -25.04 -79.00
CA GLY A 4 -12.77 -24.94 -77.73
C GLY A 4 -11.46 -25.71 -77.86
N GLY A 5 -10.40 -24.99 -78.25
CA GLY A 5 -9.08 -25.52 -78.53
C GLY A 5 -8.38 -26.04 -77.28
N LYS A 6 -7.58 -27.08 -77.47
CA LYS A 6 -6.67 -27.77 -76.53
C LYS A 6 -5.63 -26.87 -75.83
N GLU A 7 -5.70 -25.55 -75.97
CA GLU A 7 -4.69 -24.59 -75.52
C GLU A 7 -4.96 -24.03 -74.11
N ASP A 8 -6.19 -24.14 -73.60
CA ASP A 8 -6.54 -23.68 -72.23
C ASP A 8 -6.18 -24.68 -71.11
N LEU A 9 -5.79 -25.91 -71.45
CA LEU A 9 -5.34 -26.91 -70.46
C LEU A 9 -3.91 -26.62 -69.96
N GLY A 10 -3.08 -25.91 -70.74
CA GLY A 10 -1.74 -25.49 -70.31
C GLY A 10 -1.79 -24.39 -69.26
N ALA A 11 -2.68 -23.41 -69.44
CA ALA A 11 -2.90 -22.33 -68.49
C ALA A 11 -3.48 -22.84 -67.16
N LEU A 12 -4.41 -23.81 -67.22
CA LEU A 12 -4.95 -24.48 -66.03
C LEU A 12 -3.90 -25.32 -65.30
N ALA A 13 -3.03 -26.05 -66.01
CA ALA A 13 -1.95 -26.82 -65.39
C ALA A 13 -0.88 -25.92 -64.74
N MET A 14 -0.52 -24.79 -65.36
CA MET A 14 0.39 -23.82 -64.76
C MET A 14 -0.23 -23.10 -63.54
N LEU A 15 -1.54 -22.88 -63.54
CA LEU A 15 -2.26 -22.36 -62.37
C LEU A 15 -2.31 -23.39 -61.24
N GLU A 16 -2.54 -24.67 -61.54
CA GLU A 16 -2.56 -25.75 -60.55
C GLU A 16 -1.17 -25.97 -59.91
N ASP A 17 -0.10 -25.91 -60.70
CA ASP A 17 1.28 -25.99 -60.19
C ASP A 17 1.69 -24.73 -59.39
N SER A 18 1.21 -23.56 -59.80
CA SER A 18 1.43 -22.31 -59.05
C SER A 18 0.66 -22.30 -57.74
N VAL A 19 -0.56 -22.85 -57.71
CA VAL A 19 -1.39 -23.01 -56.50
C VAL A 19 -0.83 -24.11 -55.58
N LYS A 20 -0.24 -25.18 -56.12
CA LYS A 20 0.49 -26.19 -55.33
C LYS A 20 1.78 -25.63 -54.72
N LYS A 21 2.48 -24.72 -55.41
CA LYS A 21 3.64 -23.97 -54.86
C LYS A 21 3.25 -22.87 -53.85
N LEU A 22 2.01 -22.37 -53.92
CA LEU A 22 1.45 -21.38 -52.98
C LEU A 22 0.76 -22.01 -51.74
N LYS A 23 0.65 -23.35 -51.66
CA LYS A 23 0.23 -24.03 -50.44
C LYS A 23 1.34 -24.02 -49.40
N SER A 24 1.26 -23.02 -48.53
CA SER A 24 1.93 -22.82 -47.24
C SER A 24 3.46 -22.94 -47.26
N PRO A 25 4.22 -21.93 -46.79
CA PRO A 25 5.56 -22.19 -46.33
C PRO A 25 5.40 -23.26 -45.25
N LYS A 26 5.88 -24.49 -45.53
CA LYS A 26 6.26 -25.40 -44.45
C LYS A 26 7.21 -24.57 -43.61
N THR A 27 6.82 -24.28 -42.37
CA THR A 27 7.74 -23.80 -41.35
C THR A 27 8.98 -24.68 -41.46
N SER A 28 10.04 -24.11 -42.04
CA SER A 28 11.39 -24.66 -41.90
C SER A 28 11.54 -24.98 -40.42
N PRO A 29 12.05 -26.16 -40.02
CA PRO A 29 12.38 -26.36 -38.62
C PRO A 29 13.31 -25.20 -38.27
N GLY A 30 12.83 -24.29 -37.42
CA GLY A 30 13.62 -23.14 -37.00
C GLY A 30 14.98 -23.67 -36.54
N LEU A 31 16.05 -22.91 -36.79
CA LEU A 31 17.39 -23.21 -36.29
C LEU A 31 17.27 -23.80 -34.88
N ALA A 32 17.53 -25.10 -34.77
CA ALA A 32 17.37 -25.80 -33.51
C ALA A 32 18.42 -25.20 -32.58
N LEU A 33 17.96 -24.40 -31.61
CA LEU A 33 18.84 -23.78 -30.64
C LEU A 33 19.61 -24.90 -29.94
N SER A 34 20.92 -24.67 -29.77
CA SER A 34 21.71 -25.57 -28.94
C SER A 34 21.19 -25.53 -27.50
N LYS A 35 21.41 -26.61 -26.74
CA LYS A 35 21.02 -26.67 -25.34
C LYS A 35 21.53 -25.46 -24.54
N ALA A 36 22.77 -25.03 -24.78
CA ALA A 36 23.36 -23.87 -24.12
C ALA A 36 22.63 -22.55 -24.46
N GLN A 37 22.15 -22.39 -25.69
CA GLN A 37 21.38 -21.20 -26.08
C GLN A 37 19.98 -21.20 -25.46
N ILE A 38 19.35 -22.38 -25.36
CA ILE A 38 18.06 -22.54 -24.67
C ILE A 38 18.22 -22.21 -23.19
N ASP A 39 19.24 -22.77 -22.54
CA ASP A 39 19.50 -22.53 -21.12
C ASP A 39 19.78 -21.04 -20.85
N CYS A 40 20.62 -20.40 -21.66
CA CYS A 40 20.92 -18.97 -21.54
C CYS A 40 19.68 -18.08 -21.75
N ALA A 41 18.82 -18.40 -22.72
CA ALA A 41 17.58 -17.66 -22.94
C ALA A 41 16.59 -17.80 -21.77
N LEU A 42 16.52 -18.99 -21.17
CA LEU A 42 15.70 -19.22 -19.98
C LEU A 42 16.27 -18.55 -18.74
N ASP A 43 17.59 -18.40 -18.63
CA ASP A 43 18.24 -17.64 -17.57
C ASP A 43 17.94 -16.14 -17.70
N TYR A 44 18.02 -15.56 -18.91
CA TYR A 44 17.59 -14.17 -19.12
C TYR A 44 16.10 -13.96 -18.82
N LEU A 45 15.25 -14.95 -19.12
CA LEU A 45 13.85 -14.90 -18.74
C LEU A 45 13.68 -14.93 -17.21
N ALA A 46 14.47 -15.73 -16.50
CA ALA A 46 14.47 -15.78 -15.04
C ALA A 46 14.96 -14.46 -14.42
N ASP A 47 16.03 -13.87 -14.98
CA ASP A 47 16.53 -12.54 -14.59
C ASP A 47 15.45 -11.49 -14.76
N TRP A 48 14.82 -11.42 -15.94
CA TRP A 48 13.75 -10.47 -16.19
C TRP A 48 12.55 -10.67 -15.25
N VAL A 49 12.14 -11.90 -14.98
CA VAL A 49 11.04 -12.20 -14.05
C VAL A 49 11.39 -11.79 -12.62
N TYR A 50 12.63 -12.04 -12.18
CA TYR A 50 13.12 -11.67 -10.86
C TYR A 50 13.20 -10.15 -10.71
N GLU A 51 13.81 -9.45 -11.67
CA GLU A 51 13.92 -7.98 -11.72
C GLU A 51 12.55 -7.30 -11.78
N SER A 52 11.56 -7.93 -12.44
CA SER A 52 10.21 -7.37 -12.58
C SER A 52 9.39 -7.40 -11.29
N CYS A 53 9.90 -7.95 -10.18
CA CYS A 53 9.33 -7.84 -8.81
C CYS A 53 7.81 -8.07 -8.72
N GLY A 54 7.28 -9.10 -9.40
CA GLY A 54 5.86 -9.44 -9.37
C GLY A 54 4.96 -8.72 -10.39
N SER A 55 5.52 -7.82 -11.21
CA SER A 55 4.81 -7.22 -12.36
C SER A 55 4.50 -8.23 -13.46
N VAL A 56 5.24 -9.34 -13.48
CA VAL A 56 5.02 -10.49 -14.36
C VAL A 56 4.50 -11.64 -13.51
N SER A 57 3.27 -12.07 -13.77
CA SER A 57 2.69 -13.22 -13.10
C SER A 57 3.19 -14.53 -13.74
N PHE A 58 3.29 -15.60 -12.95
CA PHE A 58 3.54 -16.94 -13.51
C PHE A 58 2.47 -17.37 -14.51
N SER A 59 1.23 -16.87 -14.39
CA SER A 59 0.18 -17.11 -15.37
C SER A 59 0.46 -16.45 -16.73
N ALA A 60 1.22 -15.34 -16.77
CA ALA A 60 1.66 -14.73 -18.02
C ALA A 60 2.66 -15.63 -18.76
N LEU A 61 3.55 -16.32 -18.02
CA LEU A 61 4.51 -17.28 -18.58
C LEU A 61 3.83 -18.54 -19.14
N GLU A 62 2.62 -18.86 -18.67
CA GLU A 62 1.81 -19.98 -19.16
C GLU A 62 0.83 -19.57 -20.28
N HIS A 63 0.75 -18.28 -20.61
CA HIS A 63 -0.25 -17.76 -21.55
C HIS A 63 -0.06 -18.37 -22.96
N PRO A 64 -1.13 -18.84 -23.63
CA PRO A 64 -1.02 -19.54 -24.91
C PRO A 64 -0.26 -18.76 -26.00
N LYS A 65 -0.44 -17.43 -26.06
CA LYS A 65 0.30 -16.59 -27.03
C LYS A 65 1.79 -16.47 -26.70
N PHE A 66 2.16 -16.47 -25.42
CA PHE A 66 3.56 -16.44 -25.01
C PHE A 66 4.24 -17.79 -25.33
N ARG A 67 3.55 -18.90 -25.09
CA ARG A 67 4.00 -20.24 -25.52
C ARG A 67 4.18 -20.34 -27.04
N ALA A 68 3.23 -19.81 -27.81
CA ALA A 68 3.35 -19.78 -29.27
C ALA A 68 4.54 -18.93 -29.73
N PHE A 69 4.80 -17.80 -29.07
CA PHE A 69 5.99 -16.98 -29.31
C PHE A 69 7.28 -17.74 -29.01
N LEU A 70 7.40 -18.40 -27.85
CA LEU A 70 8.57 -19.21 -27.50
C LEU A 70 8.84 -20.30 -28.53
N ASN A 71 7.79 -21.03 -28.93
CA ASN A 71 7.90 -22.05 -29.97
C ASN A 71 8.36 -21.46 -31.31
N GLN A 72 7.88 -20.27 -31.67
CA GLN A 72 8.27 -19.58 -32.92
C GLN A 72 9.74 -19.18 -32.92
N VAL A 73 10.32 -18.85 -31.77
CA VAL A 73 11.75 -18.51 -31.62
C VAL A 73 12.64 -19.71 -31.29
N GLY A 74 12.09 -20.93 -31.30
CA GLY A 74 12.85 -22.17 -31.06
C GLY A 74 13.08 -22.52 -29.59
N LEU A 75 12.39 -21.84 -28.66
CA LEU A 75 12.46 -22.11 -27.22
C LEU A 75 11.34 -23.06 -26.77
N PRO A 76 11.61 -23.95 -25.80
CA PRO A 76 10.58 -24.80 -25.21
C PRO A 76 9.58 -23.99 -24.39
N ALA A 77 8.39 -24.54 -24.18
CA ALA A 77 7.43 -23.97 -23.25
C ALA A 77 8.02 -23.96 -21.82
N VAL A 78 7.85 -22.84 -21.11
CA VAL A 78 8.30 -22.70 -19.72
C VAL A 78 7.49 -23.64 -18.82
N SER A 79 8.20 -24.56 -18.15
CA SER A 79 7.64 -25.37 -17.07
C SER A 79 7.62 -24.54 -15.79
N ARG A 80 6.43 -24.28 -15.24
CA ARG A 80 6.29 -23.56 -13.96
C ARG A 80 7.09 -24.21 -12.84
N ARG A 81 7.13 -25.54 -12.77
CA ARG A 81 7.84 -26.26 -11.71
C ARG A 81 9.36 -26.08 -11.80
N GLU A 82 9.90 -26.14 -13.01
CA GLU A 82 11.35 -25.98 -13.25
C GLU A 82 11.77 -24.52 -13.05
N PHE A 83 10.96 -23.59 -13.56
CA PHE A 83 11.23 -22.17 -13.51
C PHE A 83 11.09 -21.60 -12.09
N CYS A 84 10.03 -21.98 -11.36
CA CYS A 84 9.82 -21.56 -9.97
C CYS A 84 10.76 -22.22 -8.95
N GLY A 85 11.29 -23.41 -9.26
CA GLY A 85 12.29 -24.07 -8.44
C GLY A 85 13.69 -23.65 -8.88
N GLY A 86 14.37 -24.53 -9.60
CA GLY A 86 15.81 -24.43 -9.85
C GLY A 86 16.32 -23.08 -10.36
N ARG A 87 15.62 -22.40 -11.29
CA ARG A 87 16.12 -21.13 -11.84
C ARG A 87 15.92 -19.95 -10.89
N LEU A 88 14.69 -19.74 -10.41
CA LEU A 88 14.42 -18.64 -9.49
C LEU A 88 15.04 -18.84 -8.10
N ASP A 89 15.20 -20.09 -7.63
CA ASP A 89 15.91 -20.38 -6.38
C ASP A 89 17.39 -19.98 -6.46
N VAL A 90 18.05 -20.24 -7.60
CA VAL A 90 19.44 -19.79 -7.82
C VAL A 90 19.53 -18.27 -7.80
N LYS A 91 18.62 -17.57 -8.52
CA LYS A 91 18.59 -16.10 -8.52
C LYS A 91 18.31 -15.52 -7.12
N PHE A 92 17.46 -16.19 -6.35
CA PHE A 92 17.21 -15.82 -4.97
C PHE A 92 18.46 -15.99 -4.09
N GLU A 93 19.17 -17.12 -4.19
CA GLU A 93 20.39 -17.34 -3.41
C GLU A 93 21.52 -16.37 -3.82
N ASP A 94 21.67 -16.06 -5.12
CA ASP A 94 22.62 -15.04 -5.60
C ASP A 94 22.33 -13.67 -4.99
N ALA A 95 21.08 -13.22 -5.07
CA ALA A 95 20.64 -11.94 -4.49
C ALA A 95 20.75 -11.92 -2.96
N LYS A 96 20.54 -13.06 -2.31
CA LYS A 96 20.71 -13.21 -0.85
C LYS A 96 22.16 -13.11 -0.45
N VAL A 97 23.09 -13.76 -1.16
CA VAL A 97 24.53 -13.65 -0.90
C VAL A 97 25.01 -12.21 -1.08
N GLU A 98 24.55 -11.53 -2.14
CA GLU A 98 24.85 -10.11 -2.36
C GLU A 98 24.31 -9.24 -1.22
N SER A 99 23.04 -9.42 -0.86
CA SER A 99 22.40 -8.71 0.27
C SER A 99 23.17 -8.92 1.58
N GLU A 100 23.56 -10.17 1.88
CA GLU A 100 24.32 -10.50 3.09
C GLU A 100 25.72 -9.87 3.09
N ALA A 101 26.39 -9.80 1.94
CA ALA A 101 27.66 -9.09 1.82
C ALA A 101 27.49 -7.60 2.13
N ARG A 102 26.48 -6.95 1.53
CA ARG A 102 26.17 -5.53 1.76
C ARG A 102 25.81 -5.22 3.21
N ILE A 103 25.12 -6.14 3.89
CA ILE A 103 24.79 -5.99 5.32
C ILE A 103 26.05 -6.12 6.18
N ARG A 104 26.94 -7.08 5.89
CA ARG A 104 28.21 -7.26 6.63
C ARG A 104 29.15 -6.06 6.50
N ASP A 105 29.17 -5.44 5.32
CA ASP A 105 30.04 -4.28 5.04
C ASP A 105 29.49 -2.98 5.63
N ALA A 106 28.22 -2.96 6.07
CA ALA A 106 27.61 -1.78 6.65
C ALA A 106 28.10 -1.54 8.08
N MET A 107 28.53 -0.30 8.36
CA MET A 107 28.96 0.10 9.71
C MET A 107 27.84 -0.03 10.75
N PHE A 108 26.61 0.26 10.34
CA PHE A 108 25.40 0.10 11.14
C PHE A 108 24.18 -0.05 10.23
N PHE A 109 23.09 -0.56 10.78
CA PHE A 109 21.82 -0.72 10.09
C PHE A 109 20.63 -0.63 11.04
N GLN A 110 19.43 -0.50 10.48
CA GLN A 110 18.17 -0.54 11.21
C GLN A 110 17.30 -1.68 10.68
N ILE A 111 16.59 -2.40 11.54
CA ILE A 111 15.61 -3.39 11.09
C ILE A 111 14.25 -2.70 10.88
N ALA A 112 13.61 -2.96 9.75
CA ALA A 112 12.20 -2.66 9.53
C ALA A 112 11.36 -3.93 9.57
N SER A 113 10.18 -3.87 10.17
CA SER A 113 9.26 -5.00 10.22
C SER A 113 7.79 -4.60 10.08
N ASP A 114 7.09 -5.28 9.19
CA ASP A 114 5.68 -5.07 8.88
C ASP A 114 4.93 -6.41 8.81
N GLY A 115 3.59 -6.35 8.90
CA GLY A 115 2.73 -7.53 8.81
C GLY A 115 2.30 -8.11 10.16
N TRP A 116 2.64 -7.45 11.28
CA TRP A 116 2.24 -7.89 12.62
C TRP A 116 0.75 -7.67 12.92
N LYS A 117 0.09 -6.82 12.15
CA LYS A 117 -1.34 -6.52 12.28
C LYS A 117 -2.15 -7.47 11.40
N VAL A 118 -3.10 -8.18 12.03
CA VAL A 118 -4.01 -9.09 11.32
C VAL A 118 -4.79 -8.32 10.25
N LYS A 119 -4.70 -8.75 8.99
CA LYS A 119 -5.53 -8.24 7.90
C LYS A 119 -6.82 -9.07 7.86
N SER A 120 -7.92 -8.53 8.36
CA SER A 120 -9.22 -9.24 8.47
C SER A 120 -9.89 -9.60 7.12
N PHE A 121 -9.25 -9.38 5.98
CA PHE A 121 -9.87 -9.48 4.64
C PHE A 121 -9.47 -10.70 3.82
N SER A 122 -8.50 -11.51 4.26
CA SER A 122 -8.18 -12.75 3.56
C SER A 122 -8.91 -13.92 4.19
N GLY A 123 -10.05 -14.30 3.63
CA GLY A 123 -10.79 -15.54 3.93
C GLY A 123 -10.00 -16.83 3.64
N PHE A 124 -8.70 -16.74 3.36
CA PHE A 124 -7.79 -17.86 3.15
C PHE A 124 -6.61 -17.74 4.13
N SER A 125 -6.72 -18.52 5.20
CA SER A 125 -5.79 -18.68 6.33
C SER A 125 -5.61 -17.42 7.19
N GLY A 126 -5.92 -17.52 8.49
CA GLY A 126 -5.61 -16.50 9.49
C GLY A 126 -4.10 -16.36 9.79
N MET A 127 -3.26 -16.63 8.78
CA MET A 127 -1.81 -16.49 8.81
C MET A 127 -1.46 -15.10 8.26
N ASN A 128 -0.74 -14.32 9.05
CA ASN A 128 -0.09 -13.09 8.57
C ASN A 128 1.35 -13.43 8.20
N LEU A 129 1.86 -12.77 7.17
CA LEU A 129 3.26 -12.79 6.82
C LEU A 129 3.93 -11.57 7.43
N VAL A 130 4.85 -11.79 8.36
CA VAL A 130 5.68 -10.74 8.94
C VAL A 130 6.96 -10.65 8.12
N ASN A 131 7.21 -9.49 7.51
CA ASN A 131 8.45 -9.25 6.79
C ASN A 131 9.47 -8.58 7.70
N LEU A 132 10.74 -8.93 7.48
CA LEU A 132 11.90 -8.35 8.14
C LEU A 132 12.87 -7.88 7.06
N THR A 133 13.16 -6.58 7.10
CA THR A 133 13.98 -5.88 6.12
C THR A 133 15.09 -5.14 6.86
N VAL A 134 16.26 -5.01 6.25
CA VAL A 134 17.41 -4.28 6.79
C VAL A 134 17.58 -2.98 6.02
N ASN A 135 17.49 -1.86 6.72
CA ASN A 135 17.72 -0.53 6.18
C ASN A 135 19.18 -0.12 6.42
N LEU A 136 19.89 0.16 5.34
CA LEU A 136 21.28 0.61 5.35
C LEU A 136 21.36 2.15 5.39
N PRO A 137 22.49 2.72 5.85
CA PRO A 137 22.64 4.17 5.99
C PRO A 137 22.60 4.94 4.66
N ASN A 138 22.86 4.26 3.54
CA ASN A 138 22.81 4.83 2.19
C ASN A 138 21.38 4.88 1.60
N GLY A 139 20.35 4.55 2.40
CA GLY A 139 18.95 4.55 1.97
C GLY A 139 18.49 3.25 1.30
N THR A 140 19.36 2.24 1.14
CA THR A 140 18.93 0.94 0.60
C THR A 140 18.21 0.12 1.66
N SER A 141 17.10 -0.52 1.28
CA SER A 141 16.41 -1.54 2.08
C SER A 141 16.61 -2.93 1.45
N LEU A 142 17.05 -3.89 2.26
CA LEU A 142 17.37 -5.25 1.84
C LEU A 142 16.45 -6.25 2.54
N TYR A 143 15.78 -7.11 1.79
CA TYR A 143 14.97 -8.17 2.37
C TYR A 143 15.86 -9.15 3.16
N ARG A 144 15.45 -9.51 4.38
CA ARG A 144 16.15 -10.49 5.21
C ARG A 144 15.40 -11.80 5.30
N ARG A 145 14.17 -11.76 5.81
CA ARG A 145 13.34 -12.96 5.99
C ARG A 145 11.88 -12.59 6.16
N ALA A 146 11.01 -13.58 6.00
CA ALA A 146 9.61 -13.48 6.33
C ALA A 146 9.20 -14.64 7.26
N VAL A 147 8.29 -14.37 8.19
CA VAL A 147 7.82 -15.32 9.19
C VAL A 147 6.30 -15.40 9.11
N PHE A 148 5.77 -16.62 9.01
CA PHE A 148 4.34 -16.85 9.10
C PHE A 148 3.90 -16.84 10.57
N VAL A 149 2.95 -15.98 10.90
CA VAL A 149 2.38 -15.87 12.24
C VAL A 149 0.88 -16.07 12.20
N THR A 150 0.31 -16.77 13.17
CA THR A 150 -1.13 -17.04 13.21
C THR A 150 -1.82 -16.23 14.29
N GLY A 151 -2.97 -15.65 13.96
CA GLY A 151 -3.79 -14.92 14.92
C GLY A 151 -3.11 -13.70 15.57
N SER A 152 -3.44 -13.45 16.84
CA SER A 152 -2.87 -12.32 17.58
C SER A 152 -1.51 -12.68 18.17
N VAL A 153 -0.46 -12.07 17.63
CA VAL A 153 0.90 -12.26 18.10
C VAL A 153 1.15 -11.56 19.47
N PRO A 154 1.67 -12.27 20.49
CA PRO A 154 2.09 -11.66 21.76
C PRO A 154 3.35 -10.81 21.58
N SER A 155 3.49 -9.74 22.37
CA SER A 155 4.68 -8.86 22.30
C SER A 155 5.99 -9.59 22.57
N ARG A 156 6.01 -10.55 23.51
CA ARG A 156 7.21 -11.35 23.82
C ARG A 156 7.70 -12.15 22.61
N TYR A 157 6.78 -12.75 21.85
CA TYR A 157 7.14 -13.48 20.64
C TYR A 157 7.70 -12.54 19.56
N ALA A 158 7.14 -11.34 19.43
CA ALA A 158 7.70 -10.34 18.53
C ALA A 158 9.12 -9.90 18.98
N GLU A 159 9.37 -9.74 20.29
CA GLU A 159 10.70 -9.46 20.84
C GLU A 159 11.69 -10.58 20.47
N GLU A 160 11.30 -11.83 20.65
CA GLU A 160 12.11 -13.02 20.31
C GLU A 160 12.48 -13.05 18.82
N ILE A 161 11.50 -12.89 17.93
CA ILE A 161 11.73 -12.89 16.47
C ILE A 161 12.64 -11.73 16.03
N LEU A 162 12.43 -10.53 16.57
CA LEU A 162 13.25 -9.36 16.26
C LEU A 162 14.69 -9.57 16.75
N TRP A 163 14.86 -10.02 17.99
CA TRP A 163 16.17 -10.24 18.58
C TRP A 163 16.95 -11.38 17.91
N GLU A 164 16.27 -12.48 17.58
CA GLU A 164 16.84 -13.58 16.80
C GLU A 164 17.34 -13.09 15.43
N THR A 165 16.58 -12.21 14.78
CA THR A 165 16.99 -11.61 13.50
C THR A 165 18.26 -10.77 13.64
N ILE A 166 18.33 -9.92 14.67
CA ILE A 166 19.51 -9.10 14.97
C ILE A 166 20.72 -9.98 15.23
N SER A 167 20.57 -10.96 16.13
CA SER A 167 21.65 -11.88 16.51
C SER A 167 22.14 -12.70 15.31
N GLY A 168 21.23 -13.12 14.44
CA GLY A 168 21.55 -13.87 13.22
C GLY A 168 22.22 -13.03 12.12
N ILE A 169 22.14 -11.69 12.18
CA ILE A 169 22.88 -10.80 11.27
C ILE A 169 24.22 -10.42 11.88
N CYS A 170 24.21 -9.94 13.12
CA CYS A 170 25.39 -9.33 13.75
C CYS A 170 26.35 -10.35 14.37
N GLY A 171 25.90 -11.59 14.63
CA GLY A 171 26.63 -12.52 15.50
C GLY A 171 26.90 -11.88 16.85
N ASN A 172 28.19 -11.63 17.14
CA ASN A 172 28.63 -11.00 18.39
C ASN A 172 28.55 -9.46 18.38
N ALA A 173 28.43 -8.82 17.22
CA ALA A 173 28.48 -7.37 17.06
C ALA A 173 27.09 -6.71 17.05
N VAL A 174 26.21 -7.07 18.01
CA VAL A 174 24.79 -6.65 18.03
C VAL A 174 24.59 -5.12 18.01
N GLN A 175 25.60 -4.35 18.40
CA GLN A 175 25.61 -2.88 18.35
C GLN A 175 25.58 -2.30 16.92
N GLN A 176 25.87 -3.09 15.89
CA GLN A 176 25.67 -2.69 14.49
C GLN A 176 24.19 -2.41 14.18
N CYS A 177 23.25 -3.05 14.90
CA CYS A 177 21.84 -2.72 14.81
C CYS A 177 21.55 -1.51 15.71
N VAL A 178 21.28 -0.35 15.10
CA VAL A 178 21.01 0.91 15.82
C VAL A 178 19.54 1.10 16.18
N GLY A 179 18.66 0.18 15.74
CA GLY A 179 17.26 0.22 16.13
C GLY A 179 16.33 -0.54 15.20
N ILE A 180 15.04 -0.44 15.50
CA ILE A 180 13.96 -1.18 14.84
C ILE A 180 12.82 -0.21 14.50
N VAL A 181 12.25 -0.31 13.31
CA VAL A 181 10.97 0.31 12.94
C VAL A 181 9.94 -0.78 12.76
N ALA A 182 8.80 -0.70 13.46
CA ALA A 182 7.72 -1.68 13.28
C ALA A 182 6.31 -1.07 13.18
N ASP A 183 5.43 -1.73 12.41
CA ASP A 183 4.02 -1.35 12.25
C ASP A 183 3.16 -1.59 13.51
N ARG A 184 3.65 -2.38 14.47
CA ARG A 184 2.96 -2.75 15.70
C ARG A 184 3.91 -2.79 16.90
N PHE A 185 3.34 -3.03 18.09
CA PHE A 185 4.04 -3.30 19.36
C PHE A 185 4.93 -2.20 19.92
N LYS A 186 4.85 -0.99 19.37
CA LYS A 186 5.56 0.21 19.86
C LYS A 186 5.55 0.42 21.38
N ALA A 187 4.42 0.13 22.04
CA ALA A 187 4.27 0.38 23.47
C ALA A 187 4.84 -0.72 24.38
N LYS A 188 5.21 -1.88 23.82
CA LYS A 188 5.66 -3.04 24.60
C LYS A 188 6.93 -3.66 24.03
N ALA A 189 6.87 -4.35 22.89
CA ALA A 189 8.03 -5.06 22.33
C ALA A 189 9.19 -4.11 22.01
N LEU A 190 8.92 -3.05 21.25
CA LEU A 190 9.95 -2.08 20.86
C LEU A 190 10.56 -1.38 22.08
N ARG A 191 9.71 -0.97 23.04
CA ARG A 191 10.14 -0.33 24.28
C ARG A 191 10.96 -1.27 25.16
N ASN A 192 10.58 -2.54 25.27
CA ASN A 192 11.31 -3.54 26.04
C ASN A 192 12.70 -3.78 25.45
N LEU A 193 12.78 -3.95 24.12
CA LEU A 193 14.06 -4.12 23.42
C LEU A 193 14.96 -2.90 23.57
N GLU A 194 14.41 -1.68 23.49
CA GLU A 194 15.18 -0.45 23.68
C GLU A 194 15.64 -0.27 25.14
N ASN A 195 14.80 -0.63 26.12
CA ASN A 195 15.18 -0.59 27.54
C ASN A 195 16.28 -1.59 27.88
N GLN A 196 16.31 -2.75 27.22
CA GLN A 196 17.36 -3.77 27.42
C GLN A 196 18.65 -3.44 26.66
N ASN A 197 18.57 -2.62 25.61
CA ASN A 197 19.67 -2.32 24.71
C ASN A 197 19.72 -0.81 24.46
N HIS A 198 20.33 -0.09 25.40
CA HIS A 198 20.25 1.37 25.48
C HIS A 198 20.81 2.16 24.28
N TRP A 199 21.61 1.51 23.42
CA TRP A 199 22.11 2.11 22.17
C TRP A 199 21.07 2.14 21.06
N MET A 200 20.01 1.33 21.16
CA MET A 200 18.98 1.24 20.13
C MET A 200 17.99 2.41 20.21
N VAL A 201 17.42 2.74 19.05
CA VAL A 201 16.29 3.65 18.91
C VAL A 201 15.17 2.92 18.17
N ASN A 202 14.13 2.51 18.90
CA ASN A 202 13.06 1.71 18.32
C ASN A 202 11.81 2.56 18.07
N LEU A 203 11.41 2.67 16.81
CA LEU A 203 10.38 3.58 16.34
C LEU A 203 9.13 2.85 15.86
N SER A 204 7.98 3.48 16.04
CA SER A 204 6.77 3.06 15.35
C SER A 204 6.75 3.57 13.91
N CYS A 205 6.26 2.75 12.98
CA CYS A 205 6.06 3.12 11.60
C CYS A 205 5.09 4.31 11.45
N GLN A 206 5.53 5.37 10.76
CA GLN A 206 4.71 6.58 10.55
C GLN A 206 3.56 6.34 9.60
N PHE A 207 3.74 5.55 8.53
CA PHE A 207 2.67 5.14 7.63
C PHE A 207 1.48 4.54 8.41
N GLN A 208 1.78 3.60 9.32
CA GLN A 208 0.75 3.01 10.18
C GLN A 208 0.23 4.00 11.22
N GLY A 209 1.07 4.91 11.72
CA GLY A 209 0.71 6.01 12.61
C GLY A 209 -0.39 6.91 12.01
N PHE A 210 -0.20 7.34 10.76
CA PHE A 210 -1.12 8.18 10.00
C PHE A 210 -2.36 7.40 9.57
N THR A 211 -2.20 6.21 8.99
CA THR A 211 -3.33 5.36 8.58
C THR A 211 -4.26 5.04 9.77
N SER A 212 -3.72 4.94 10.98
CA SER A 212 -4.54 4.72 12.18
C SER A 212 -5.41 5.92 12.58
N LEU A 213 -5.11 7.15 12.12
CA LEU A 213 -5.94 8.32 12.38
C LEU A 213 -7.33 8.17 11.79
N ILE A 214 -7.45 7.56 10.60
CA ILE A 214 -8.76 7.30 9.97
C ILE A 214 -9.66 6.50 10.93
N LYS A 215 -9.08 5.49 11.58
CA LYS A 215 -9.79 4.68 12.58
C LYS A 215 -10.12 5.48 13.83
N ASP A 216 -9.26 6.39 14.26
CA ASP A 216 -9.53 7.23 15.43
C ASP A 216 -10.62 8.25 15.14
N PHE A 217 -10.57 8.92 14.00
CA PHE A 217 -11.62 9.85 13.55
C PHE A 217 -12.97 9.16 13.41
N SER A 218 -13.01 7.99 12.77
CA SER A 218 -14.22 7.18 12.63
C SER A 218 -14.86 6.80 13.97
N LYS A 219 -14.05 6.65 15.03
CA LYS A 219 -14.53 6.27 16.36
C LYS A 219 -14.92 7.46 17.23
N GLU A 220 -14.20 8.56 17.10
CA GLU A 220 -14.27 9.67 18.06
C GLU A 220 -15.07 10.87 17.54
N LEU A 221 -15.21 11.03 16.22
CA LEU A 221 -15.94 12.14 15.63
C LEU A 221 -17.38 11.73 15.29
N PRO A 222 -18.40 12.41 15.85
CA PRO A 222 -19.81 12.15 15.53
C PRO A 222 -20.12 12.28 14.03
N LEU A 223 -19.45 13.22 13.34
CA LEU A 223 -19.57 13.43 11.90
C LEU A 223 -19.39 12.14 11.10
N PHE A 224 -18.36 11.35 11.40
CA PHE A 224 -18.10 10.10 10.69
C PHE A 224 -19.23 9.09 10.89
N LYS A 225 -19.79 9.02 12.10
CA LYS A 225 -20.89 8.12 12.42
C LYS A 225 -22.16 8.51 11.66
N THR A 226 -22.56 9.78 11.71
CA THR A 226 -23.76 10.29 11.04
C THR A 226 -23.70 10.06 9.52
N VAL A 227 -22.58 10.45 8.89
CA VAL A 227 -22.38 10.27 7.45
C VAL A 227 -22.42 8.78 7.07
N THR A 228 -21.75 7.92 7.84
CA THR A 228 -21.74 6.48 7.59
C THR A 228 -23.14 5.87 7.67
N GLU A 229 -23.91 6.22 8.71
CA GLU A 229 -25.29 5.72 8.91
C GLU A 229 -26.23 6.17 7.77
N ASN A 230 -26.14 7.43 7.36
CA ASN A 230 -26.93 7.97 6.24
C ASN A 230 -26.57 7.31 4.91
N CYS A 231 -25.27 7.17 4.60
CA CYS A 231 -24.83 6.46 3.40
C CYS A 231 -25.24 4.99 3.41
N PHE A 232 -25.16 4.31 4.56
CA PHE A 232 -25.59 2.93 4.70
C PHE A 232 -27.09 2.78 4.43
N LYS A 233 -27.92 3.67 5.00
CA LYS A 233 -29.37 3.68 4.80
C LYS A 233 -29.72 3.91 3.34
N LEU A 234 -29.11 4.92 2.71
CA LEU A 234 -29.30 5.25 1.30
C LEU A 234 -28.89 4.07 0.41
N ALA A 235 -27.67 3.54 0.58
CA ALA A 235 -27.14 2.49 -0.26
C ALA A 235 -27.96 1.20 -0.17
N ASN A 236 -28.38 0.80 1.03
CA ASN A 236 -29.25 -0.36 1.21
C ASN A 236 -30.63 -0.17 0.57
N PHE A 237 -31.24 1.00 0.72
CA PHE A 237 -32.54 1.29 0.13
C PHE A 237 -32.47 1.21 -1.41
N VAL A 238 -31.48 1.88 -2.00
CA VAL A 238 -31.28 1.89 -3.46
C VAL A 238 -30.97 0.49 -4.00
N ASN A 239 -30.14 -0.29 -3.32
CA ASN A 239 -29.74 -1.62 -3.80
C ASN A 239 -30.85 -2.69 -3.66
N ASN A 240 -31.65 -2.62 -2.60
CA ASN A 240 -32.59 -3.70 -2.25
C ASN A 240 -34.00 -3.52 -2.81
N LYS A 241 -34.36 -2.31 -3.28
CA LYS A 241 -35.66 -2.06 -3.92
C LYS A 241 -35.53 -2.14 -5.44
N PRO A 242 -36.06 -3.19 -6.13
CA PRO A 242 -35.80 -3.40 -7.55
C PRO A 242 -36.20 -2.23 -8.45
N GLN A 243 -37.34 -1.59 -8.15
CA GLN A 243 -37.85 -0.45 -8.91
C GLN A 243 -36.89 0.76 -8.82
N ILE A 244 -36.45 1.07 -7.60
CA ILE A 244 -35.49 2.16 -7.32
C ILE A 244 -34.14 1.85 -7.93
N ARG A 245 -33.64 0.62 -7.77
CA ARG A 245 -32.39 0.17 -8.35
C ARG A 245 -32.35 0.34 -9.87
N ASN A 246 -33.44 0.01 -10.55
CA ASN A 246 -33.53 0.14 -12.01
C ASN A 246 -33.52 1.61 -12.44
N SER A 247 -34.28 2.46 -11.75
CA SER A 247 -34.26 3.92 -12.00
C SER A 247 -32.87 4.50 -11.73
N PHE A 248 -32.22 4.10 -10.63
CA PHE A 248 -30.88 4.52 -10.28
C PHE A 248 -29.84 4.14 -11.34
N ARG A 249 -29.84 2.89 -11.82
CA ARG A 249 -28.93 2.45 -12.89
C ARG A 249 -29.14 3.22 -14.19
N LYS A 250 -30.38 3.55 -14.53
CA LYS A 250 -30.71 4.38 -15.69
C LYS A 250 -30.05 5.76 -15.58
N TYR A 251 -30.19 6.43 -14.43
CA TYR A 251 -29.62 7.78 -14.24
C TYR A 251 -28.10 7.76 -14.02
N GLN A 252 -27.54 6.71 -13.41
CA GLN A 252 -26.09 6.51 -13.37
C GLN A 252 -25.50 6.38 -14.77
N LEU A 253 -26.14 5.59 -15.65
CA LEU A 253 -25.67 5.44 -17.02
C LEU A 253 -25.72 6.78 -17.78
N GLN A 254 -26.74 7.59 -17.54
CA GLN A 254 -26.90 8.92 -18.14
C GLN A 254 -25.84 9.92 -17.66
N GLU A 255 -25.57 9.99 -16.34
CA GLU A 255 -24.67 10.99 -15.77
C GLU A 255 -23.20 10.57 -15.78
N ASN A 256 -22.91 9.27 -15.60
CA ASN A 256 -21.57 8.76 -15.32
C ASN A 256 -21.04 7.81 -16.41
N GLY A 257 -21.86 7.41 -17.39
CA GLY A 257 -21.46 6.49 -18.47
C GLY A 257 -21.25 5.03 -18.02
N HIS A 258 -21.47 4.72 -16.74
CA HIS A 258 -21.44 3.37 -16.20
C HIS A 258 -22.55 3.20 -15.15
N ALA A 259 -22.97 1.95 -14.92
CA ALA A 259 -23.99 1.63 -13.92
C ALA A 259 -23.52 0.48 -13.01
N GLY A 260 -23.73 0.63 -11.71
CA GLY A 260 -23.28 -0.33 -10.70
C GLY A 260 -24.22 -0.38 -9.50
N LEU A 261 -23.95 -1.30 -8.58
CA LEU A 261 -24.52 -1.22 -7.24
C LEU A 261 -23.62 -0.36 -6.36
N LEU A 262 -24.20 0.32 -5.39
CA LEU A 262 -23.42 0.97 -4.34
C LEU A 262 -22.80 -0.12 -3.45
N ARG A 263 -21.50 -0.08 -3.19
CA ARG A 263 -20.88 -1.03 -2.26
C ARG A 263 -21.43 -0.80 -0.86
N VAL A 264 -21.81 -1.87 -0.17
CA VAL A 264 -22.33 -1.81 1.21
C VAL A 264 -21.46 -2.70 2.09
N PRO A 265 -20.80 -2.16 3.13
CA PRO A 265 -20.02 -2.96 4.06
C PRO A 265 -20.95 -3.85 4.89
N LEU A 266 -20.49 -5.04 5.28
CA LEU A 266 -21.17 -5.84 6.30
C LEU A 266 -20.99 -5.15 7.66
N ARG A 267 -22.07 -5.04 8.46
CA ARG A 267 -22.07 -4.30 9.75
C ARG A 267 -20.98 -4.75 10.74
N GLU A 268 -20.54 -6.01 10.65
CA GLU A 268 -19.45 -6.55 11.48
C GLU A 268 -18.08 -5.94 11.14
N TYR A 269 -17.88 -5.46 9.92
CA TYR A 269 -16.61 -4.91 9.42
C TYR A 269 -16.43 -3.42 9.72
N GLU A 270 -17.52 -2.68 10.00
CA GLU A 270 -17.52 -1.25 10.33
C GLU A 270 -16.62 -0.93 11.53
N LYS A 271 -16.50 -1.85 12.50
CA LYS A 271 -15.70 -1.65 13.72
C LYS A 271 -14.21 -1.93 13.53
N MET A 272 -13.85 -2.68 12.48
CA MET A 272 -12.50 -3.22 12.31
C MET A 272 -11.68 -2.45 11.28
N ASP A 273 -12.31 -2.07 10.16
CA ASP A 273 -11.67 -1.33 9.06
C ASP A 273 -12.64 -0.33 8.40
N PHE A 274 -12.13 0.88 8.14
CA PHE A 274 -12.87 1.94 7.48
C PHE A 274 -12.79 1.85 5.95
N GLY A 275 -11.91 1.01 5.39
CA GLY A 275 -11.76 0.82 3.94
C GLY A 275 -13.07 0.55 3.20
N PRO A 276 -13.86 -0.47 3.60
CA PRO A 276 -15.16 -0.75 3.00
C PRO A 276 -16.19 0.39 3.15
N VAL A 277 -16.14 1.12 4.26
CA VAL A 277 -17.01 2.30 4.47
C VAL A 277 -16.61 3.40 3.50
N TYR A 278 -15.32 3.70 3.39
CA TYR A 278 -14.80 4.72 2.47
C TYR A 278 -15.19 4.44 1.01
N ALA A 279 -15.11 3.17 0.58
CA ALA A 279 -15.59 2.72 -0.72
C ALA A 279 -17.09 3.01 -0.97
N MET A 280 -17.94 2.83 0.05
CA MET A 280 -19.35 3.20 -0.03
C MET A 280 -19.52 4.73 -0.14
N LEU A 281 -18.74 5.51 0.61
CA LEU A 281 -18.79 6.98 0.52
C LEU A 281 -18.42 7.46 -0.88
N GLU A 282 -17.38 6.88 -1.51
CA GLU A 282 -16.99 7.17 -2.89
C GLU A 282 -18.10 6.86 -3.90
N ASP A 283 -18.78 5.72 -3.74
CA ASP A 283 -19.89 5.33 -4.62
C ASP A 283 -21.09 6.28 -4.49
N VAL A 284 -21.40 6.73 -3.26
CA VAL A 284 -22.49 7.69 -3.02
C VAL A 284 -22.12 9.07 -3.58
N LEU A 285 -20.90 9.56 -3.33
CA LEU A 285 -20.41 10.84 -3.85
C LEU A 285 -20.37 10.87 -5.38
N SER A 286 -19.85 9.82 -6.02
CA SER A 286 -19.85 9.70 -7.48
C SER A 286 -21.27 9.64 -8.07
N SER A 287 -22.27 9.33 -7.26
CA SER A 287 -23.68 9.27 -7.65
C SER A 287 -24.48 10.52 -7.27
N ALA A 288 -23.84 11.60 -6.82
CA ALA A 288 -24.50 12.82 -6.33
C ALA A 288 -25.43 13.49 -7.35
N ARG A 289 -25.16 13.35 -8.65
CA ARG A 289 -26.03 13.87 -9.73
C ARG A 289 -27.18 12.92 -10.09
N ALA A 290 -26.92 11.62 -10.05
CA ALA A 290 -27.91 10.60 -10.40
C ALA A 290 -28.99 10.43 -9.32
N LEU A 291 -28.61 10.48 -8.03
CA LEU A 291 -29.52 10.23 -6.91
C LEU A 291 -30.71 11.21 -6.83
N PRO A 292 -30.54 12.53 -7.02
CA PRO A 292 -31.67 13.46 -7.10
C PRO A 292 -32.63 13.16 -8.25
N LEU A 293 -32.14 12.70 -9.41
CA LEU A 293 -32.98 12.36 -10.56
C LEU A 293 -33.87 11.13 -10.28
N VAL A 294 -33.36 10.18 -9.49
CA VAL A 294 -34.16 9.03 -9.03
C VAL A 294 -35.39 9.48 -8.25
N LEU A 295 -35.27 10.54 -7.43
CA LEU A 295 -36.42 11.06 -6.65
C LEU A 295 -37.54 11.63 -7.53
N LEU A 296 -37.22 12.01 -8.77
CA LEU A 296 -38.20 12.56 -9.72
C LEU A 296 -38.92 11.47 -10.52
N ASP A 297 -38.40 10.24 -10.52
CA ASP A 297 -38.93 9.12 -11.27
C ASP A 297 -40.27 8.61 -10.70
N GLU A 298 -41.21 8.25 -11.57
CA GLU A 298 -42.52 7.71 -11.19
C GLU A 298 -42.43 6.41 -10.38
N SER A 299 -41.36 5.64 -10.56
CA SER A 299 -41.09 4.47 -9.72
C SER A 299 -40.80 4.85 -8.27
N TYR A 300 -40.09 5.94 -8.03
CA TYR A 300 -39.80 6.43 -6.69
C TYR A 300 -41.04 6.98 -6.00
N LYS A 301 -41.86 7.75 -6.74
CA LYS A 301 -43.13 8.28 -6.22
C LYS A 301 -44.04 7.17 -5.72
N ARG A 302 -44.18 6.08 -6.48
CA ARG A 302 -44.96 4.90 -6.07
C ARG A 302 -44.41 4.25 -4.79
N VAL A 303 -43.11 3.95 -4.76
CA VAL A 303 -42.46 3.34 -3.58
C VAL A 303 -42.59 4.25 -2.35
N SER A 304 -42.56 5.58 -2.52
CA SER A 304 -42.68 6.54 -1.41
C SER A 304 -44.06 6.59 -0.74
N MET A 305 -45.10 6.10 -1.41
CA MET A 305 -46.44 5.97 -0.81
C MET A 305 -46.55 4.72 0.07
N GLU A 306 -45.72 3.70 -0.16
CA GLU A 306 -45.79 2.39 0.49
C GLU A 306 -44.73 2.23 1.60
N ASP A 307 -43.54 2.77 1.41
CA ASP A 307 -42.40 2.58 2.32
C ASP A 307 -41.99 3.91 2.99
N PRO A 308 -42.16 4.06 4.31
CA PRO A 308 -41.75 5.27 5.02
C PRO A 308 -40.23 5.55 4.92
N THR A 309 -39.41 4.51 4.71
CA THR A 309 -37.94 4.64 4.52
C THR A 309 -37.62 5.47 3.28
N ALA A 310 -38.48 5.45 2.27
CA ALA A 310 -38.29 6.25 1.06
C ALA A 310 -38.32 7.74 1.37
N ARG A 311 -39.19 8.20 2.28
CA ARG A 311 -39.25 9.61 2.68
C ARG A 311 -37.95 10.06 3.34
N GLU A 312 -37.44 9.26 4.26
CA GLU A 312 -36.19 9.54 4.97
C GLU A 312 -34.98 9.56 4.01
N VAL A 313 -34.93 8.65 3.03
CA VAL A 313 -33.87 8.65 2.00
C VAL A 313 -33.99 9.87 1.09
N ALA A 314 -35.20 10.28 0.72
CA ALA A 314 -35.42 11.50 -0.06
C ALA A 314 -34.97 12.76 0.70
N GLU A 315 -35.20 12.81 2.01
CA GLU A 315 -34.71 13.88 2.89
C GLU A 315 -33.19 13.92 2.91
N ILE A 316 -32.51 12.78 3.09
CA ILE A 316 -31.04 12.68 3.01
C ILE A 316 -30.52 13.20 1.66
N ILE A 317 -31.09 12.76 0.54
CA ILE A 317 -30.62 13.15 -0.80
C ILE A 317 -30.84 14.65 -1.07
N ARG A 318 -31.88 15.25 -0.51
CA ARG A 318 -32.20 16.68 -0.68
C ARG A 318 -31.44 17.58 0.29
N ASP A 319 -30.92 17.02 1.38
CA ASP A 319 -30.18 17.78 2.37
C ASP A 319 -28.80 18.19 1.84
N VAL A 320 -28.60 19.48 1.64
CA VAL A 320 -27.32 20.07 1.23
C VAL A 320 -26.26 19.86 2.33
N GLY A 321 -26.68 19.83 3.60
CA GLY A 321 -25.81 19.57 4.74
C GLY A 321 -25.16 18.19 4.64
N PHE A 322 -25.96 17.15 4.40
CA PHE A 322 -25.48 15.78 4.17
C PHE A 322 -24.38 15.71 3.10
N TRP A 323 -24.55 16.35 1.94
CA TRP A 323 -23.54 16.31 0.87
C TRP A 323 -22.24 17.00 1.26
N ASN A 324 -22.33 18.14 1.96
CA ASN A 324 -21.16 18.85 2.48
C ASN A 324 -20.43 18.03 3.55
N GLU A 325 -21.16 17.40 4.48
CA GLU A 325 -20.60 16.52 5.51
C GLU A 325 -19.95 15.27 4.90
N LEU A 326 -20.58 14.69 3.88
CA LEU A 326 -20.05 13.55 3.14
C LEU A 326 -18.74 13.91 2.42
N GLU A 327 -18.68 15.06 1.75
CA GLU A 327 -17.44 15.58 1.16
C GLU A 327 -16.37 15.85 2.23
N ALA A 328 -16.77 16.38 3.40
CA ALA A 328 -15.86 16.62 4.52
C ALA A 328 -15.20 15.32 4.99
N VAL A 329 -15.98 14.27 5.28
CA VAL A 329 -15.46 12.97 5.71
C VAL A 329 -14.57 12.35 4.63
N HIS A 330 -15.03 12.33 3.37
CA HIS A 330 -14.26 11.77 2.27
C HIS A 330 -12.92 12.49 2.07
N SER A 331 -12.92 13.84 2.04
CA SER A 331 -11.72 14.65 1.84
C SER A 331 -10.71 14.50 2.98
N LEU A 332 -11.15 14.39 4.23
CA LEU A 332 -10.25 14.14 5.35
C LEU A 332 -9.58 12.77 5.24
N VAL A 333 -10.34 11.71 4.93
CA VAL A 333 -9.78 10.37 4.76
C VAL A 333 -8.81 10.32 3.58
N LYS A 334 -9.15 10.99 2.47
CA LYS A 334 -8.28 11.13 1.32
C LYS A 334 -6.95 11.83 1.67
N LEU A 335 -7.01 12.97 2.37
CA LEU A 335 -5.83 13.71 2.82
C LEU A 335 -4.89 12.83 3.66
N ILE A 336 -5.44 12.06 4.62
CA ILE A 336 -4.62 11.16 5.45
C ILE A 336 -4.00 10.04 4.61
N LYS A 337 -4.77 9.45 3.68
CA LYS A 337 -4.29 8.40 2.77
C LYS A 337 -3.17 8.91 1.85
N GLU A 338 -3.32 10.10 1.30
CA GLU A 338 -2.31 10.73 0.42
C GLU A 338 -1.02 11.00 1.19
N MET A 339 -1.10 11.60 2.38
CA MET A 339 0.08 11.80 3.23
C MET A 339 0.73 10.48 3.65
N ALA A 340 -0.07 9.44 3.97
CA ALA A 340 0.47 8.12 4.26
C ALA A 340 1.18 7.53 3.04
N GLN A 341 0.60 7.66 1.84
CA GLN A 341 1.23 7.19 0.61
C GLN A 341 2.54 7.92 0.32
N GLU A 342 2.60 9.24 0.52
CA GLU A 342 3.83 10.03 0.42
C GLU A 342 4.90 9.51 1.40
N ILE A 343 4.52 9.20 2.65
CA ILE A 343 5.44 8.61 3.65
C ILE A 343 6.00 7.26 3.18
N GLU A 344 5.16 6.40 2.59
CA GLU A 344 5.59 5.08 2.10
C GLU A 344 6.54 5.20 0.90
N THR A 345 6.27 6.17 0.01
CA THR A 345 7.05 6.42 -1.20
C THR A 345 8.39 7.11 -0.89
N GLU A 346 8.36 8.19 -0.11
CA GLU A 346 9.54 9.03 0.16
C GLU A 346 10.42 8.49 1.30
N ARG A 347 9.89 7.57 2.12
CA ARG A 347 10.61 6.94 3.25
C ARG A 347 11.32 7.96 4.14
N PRO A 348 10.56 8.83 4.83
CA PRO A 348 11.12 9.99 5.52
C PRO A 348 12.13 9.59 6.60
N LEU A 349 13.17 10.42 6.73
CA LEU A 349 14.16 10.28 7.78
C LEU A 349 13.54 10.59 9.15
N VAL A 350 14.18 10.11 10.22
CA VAL A 350 13.69 10.32 11.59
C VAL A 350 13.54 11.81 11.93
N GLY A 351 14.45 12.66 11.43
CA GLY A 351 14.40 14.12 11.62
C GLY A 351 13.17 14.78 10.98
N GLN A 352 12.58 14.16 9.97
CA GLN A 352 11.40 14.66 9.26
C GLN A 352 10.08 14.26 9.94
N CYS A 353 10.11 13.34 10.90
CA CYS A 353 8.90 12.84 11.56
C CYS A 353 8.12 13.95 12.26
N LEU A 354 8.77 14.83 13.03
CA LEU A 354 8.09 15.96 13.69
C LEU A 354 7.43 16.92 12.68
N PRO A 355 8.16 17.44 11.67
CA PRO A 355 7.58 18.28 10.62
C PRO A 355 6.37 17.65 9.90
N LEU A 356 6.36 16.34 9.67
CA LEU A 356 5.23 15.65 9.05
C LEU A 356 3.94 15.76 9.89
N TRP A 357 4.05 15.66 11.22
CA TRP A 357 2.90 15.84 12.11
C TRP A 357 2.44 17.30 12.15
N ASP A 358 3.35 18.26 12.06
CA ASP A 358 3.00 19.69 11.97
C ASP A 358 2.30 20.01 10.64
N GLN A 359 2.79 19.46 9.54
CA GLN A 359 2.14 19.57 8.23
C GLN A 359 0.72 18.98 8.26
N LEU A 360 0.55 17.83 8.90
CA LEU A 360 -0.77 17.23 9.09
C LEU A 360 -1.70 18.16 9.89
N ARG A 361 -1.24 18.71 11.02
CA ARG A 361 -2.03 19.65 11.83
C ARG A 361 -2.48 20.86 11.00
N ALA A 362 -1.58 21.45 10.24
CA ALA A 362 -1.88 22.58 9.36
C ALA A 362 -2.96 22.22 8.32
N LYS A 363 -2.74 21.12 7.57
CA LYS A 363 -3.70 20.66 6.55
C LYS A 363 -5.09 20.34 7.15
N VAL A 364 -5.14 19.77 8.36
CA VAL A 364 -6.42 19.48 9.03
C VAL A 364 -7.09 20.75 9.56
N LYS A 365 -6.32 21.75 10.00
CA LYS A 365 -6.86 23.05 10.38
C LYS A 365 -7.52 23.76 9.19
N ASP A 366 -6.87 23.73 8.03
CA ASP A 366 -7.43 24.26 6.80
C ASP A 366 -8.71 23.49 6.39
N TRP A 367 -8.72 22.17 6.57
CA TRP A 367 -9.91 21.33 6.38
C TRP A 367 -11.06 21.71 7.33
N CYS A 368 -10.78 21.91 8.62
CA CYS A 368 -11.77 22.37 9.60
C CYS A 368 -12.38 23.71 9.19
N SER A 369 -11.53 24.64 8.73
CA SER A 369 -11.97 25.94 8.22
C SER A 369 -12.85 25.82 6.97
N LYS A 370 -12.45 24.98 6.00
CA LYS A 370 -13.23 24.75 4.76
C LYS A 370 -14.64 24.23 5.05
N PHE A 371 -14.77 23.27 5.96
CA PHE A 371 -16.04 22.58 6.22
C PHE A 371 -16.79 23.11 7.45
N HIS A 372 -16.31 24.20 8.07
CA HIS A 372 -16.90 24.79 9.27
C HIS A 372 -17.02 23.80 10.45
N ILE A 373 -16.02 22.92 10.61
CA ILE A 373 -15.96 21.91 11.67
C ILE A 373 -15.17 22.46 12.85
N ALA A 374 -15.70 22.28 14.06
CA ALA A 374 -15.03 22.71 15.28
C ALA A 374 -13.67 22.01 15.47
N GLU A 375 -12.58 22.79 15.45
CA GLU A 375 -11.20 22.30 15.48
C GLU A 375 -10.89 21.44 16.72
N GLY A 376 -11.37 21.85 17.90
CA GLY A 376 -10.93 21.26 19.17
C GLY A 376 -11.19 19.76 19.33
N ALA A 377 -12.28 19.23 18.76
CA ALA A 377 -12.55 17.79 18.79
C ALA A 377 -11.58 17.01 17.89
N VAL A 378 -11.26 17.57 16.71
CA VAL A 378 -10.38 16.97 15.71
C VAL A 378 -8.93 17.01 16.17
N GLU A 379 -8.47 18.16 16.68
CA GLU A 379 -7.14 18.35 17.25
C GLU A 379 -6.89 17.37 18.40
N LYS A 380 -7.87 17.19 19.30
CA LYS A 380 -7.76 16.22 20.40
C LYS A 380 -7.51 14.78 19.92
N VAL A 381 -8.09 14.38 18.80
CA VAL A 381 -7.87 13.06 18.20
C VAL A 381 -6.44 12.96 17.64
N ILE A 382 -6.00 13.98 16.91
CA ILE A 382 -4.63 14.06 16.35
C ILE A 382 -3.60 14.01 17.48
N GLU A 383 -3.75 14.85 18.51
CA GLU A 383 -2.81 14.93 19.63
C GLU A 383 -2.72 13.63 20.42
N ARG A 384 -3.85 12.94 20.60
CA ARG A 384 -3.84 11.62 21.23
C ARG A 384 -3.06 10.59 20.41
N ARG A 385 -3.18 10.63 19.09
CA ARG A 385 -2.45 9.73 18.20
C ARG A 385 -0.97 10.12 18.12
N PHE A 386 -0.66 11.41 18.02
CA PHE A 386 0.69 11.95 18.07
C PHE A 386 1.41 11.46 19.33
N LYS A 387 0.84 11.70 20.52
CA LYS A 387 1.41 11.24 21.80
C LYS A 387 1.64 9.74 21.87
N LYS A 388 0.79 8.93 21.21
CA LYS A 388 1.00 7.48 21.13
C LYS A 388 2.16 7.10 20.20
N ASN A 389 2.46 7.88 19.17
CA ASN A 389 3.52 7.58 18.19
C ASN A 389 4.85 8.27 18.51
N TYR A 390 4.80 9.41 19.21
CA TYR A 390 5.95 10.25 19.47
C TYR A 390 7.07 9.46 20.16
N HIS A 391 8.29 9.69 19.67
CA HIS A 391 9.51 9.16 20.24
C HIS A 391 10.49 10.32 20.46
N PRO A 392 11.20 10.39 21.61
CA PRO A 392 12.23 11.40 21.88
C PRO A 392 13.24 11.59 20.75
N ALA A 393 13.57 10.50 20.06
CA ALA A 393 14.50 10.52 18.93
C ALA A 393 14.07 11.39 17.75
N TRP A 394 12.79 11.73 17.61
CA TRP A 394 12.38 12.64 16.54
C TRP A 394 12.86 14.07 16.80
N ALA A 395 12.81 14.52 18.06
CA ALA A 395 13.33 15.83 18.43
C ALA A 395 14.85 15.88 18.28
N ALA A 396 15.56 14.85 18.78
CA ALA A 396 17.01 14.77 18.62
C ALA A 396 17.43 14.70 17.15
N ALA A 397 16.76 13.87 16.33
CA ALA A 397 17.07 13.79 14.92
C ALA A 397 16.75 15.10 14.19
N TYR A 398 15.65 15.77 14.52
CA TYR A 398 15.29 17.06 13.93
C TYR A 398 16.35 18.14 14.17
N VAL A 399 16.90 18.23 15.38
CA VAL A 399 17.94 19.24 15.68
C VAL A 399 19.30 18.90 15.08
N LEU A 400 19.57 17.63 14.81
CA LEU A 400 20.81 17.14 14.21
C LEU A 400 20.77 17.09 12.69
N ASP A 401 19.59 17.20 12.07
CA ASP A 401 19.41 17.14 10.63
C ASP A 401 19.88 18.46 9.98
N PRO A 402 20.89 18.41 9.08
CA PRO A 402 21.36 19.58 8.36
C PRO A 402 20.27 20.35 7.62
N LEU A 403 19.19 19.68 7.21
CA LEU A 403 18.05 20.29 6.50
C LEU A 403 17.34 21.38 7.32
N TYR A 404 17.35 21.25 8.65
CA TYR A 404 16.61 22.13 9.54
C TYR A 404 17.48 23.12 10.32
N LEU A 405 18.78 23.16 10.04
CA LEU A 405 19.67 24.13 10.68
C LEU A 405 19.30 25.56 10.30
N LEU A 406 19.23 26.43 11.30
CA LEU A 406 18.90 27.83 11.13
C LEU A 406 20.17 28.65 10.97
N ARG A 407 20.18 29.60 10.05
CA ARG A 407 21.29 30.52 9.88
C ARG A 407 21.11 31.72 10.80
N ASP A 408 22.12 32.01 11.62
CA ASP A 408 22.12 33.21 12.45
C ASP A 408 22.56 34.45 11.66
N ALA A 409 22.51 35.62 12.30
CA ALA A 409 22.92 36.89 11.71
C ALA A 409 24.41 36.93 11.32
N SER A 410 25.25 36.05 11.88
CA SER A 410 26.66 35.90 11.53
C SER A 410 26.89 34.95 10.35
N GLY A 411 25.83 34.29 9.87
CA GLY A 411 25.89 33.32 8.79
C GLY A 411 26.19 31.89 9.24
N LYS A 412 26.29 31.64 10.56
CA LYS A 412 26.56 30.32 11.16
C LYS A 412 25.28 29.50 11.28
N TYR A 413 25.39 28.21 11.04
CA TYR A 413 24.29 27.25 11.23
C TYR A 413 24.15 26.87 12.70
N LEU A 414 22.93 27.00 13.22
CA LEU A 414 22.54 26.67 14.58
C LEU A 414 21.41 25.64 14.57
N PRO A 415 21.35 24.72 15.55
CA PRO A 415 20.23 23.81 15.68
C PRO A 415 18.90 24.55 15.92
N PRO A 416 17.78 24.07 15.35
CA PRO A 416 16.46 24.70 15.40
C PRO A 416 15.73 24.51 16.75
N PHE A 417 16.39 24.71 17.90
CA PHE A 417 15.78 24.52 19.22
C PHE A 417 14.51 25.35 19.43
N LYS A 418 14.45 26.55 18.83
CA LYS A 418 13.26 27.43 18.89
C LYS A 418 11.99 26.83 18.28
N CYS A 419 12.11 25.77 17.49
CA CYS A 419 10.99 25.06 16.88
C CYS A 419 10.51 23.88 17.74
N LEU A 420 11.15 23.61 18.89
CA LEU A 420 10.79 22.54 19.81
C LEU A 420 10.01 23.07 21.01
N THR A 421 9.19 22.21 21.61
CA THR A 421 8.61 22.49 22.93
C THR A 421 9.65 22.26 24.05
N PRO A 422 9.49 22.85 25.25
CA PRO A 422 10.41 22.63 26.37
C PRO A 422 10.58 21.15 26.75
N GLU A 423 9.54 20.33 26.57
CA GLU A 423 9.61 18.88 26.78
C GLU A 423 10.48 18.20 25.71
N GLN A 424 10.34 18.60 24.45
CA GLN A 424 11.13 18.08 23.34
C GLN A 424 12.60 18.47 23.47
N GLU A 425 12.92 19.67 23.95
CA GLU A 425 14.31 20.07 24.24
C GLU A 425 14.94 19.18 25.32
N LYS A 426 14.19 18.84 26.38
CA LYS A 426 14.66 17.88 27.42
C LYS A 426 14.86 16.48 26.84
N ASP A 427 14.04 16.08 25.89
CA ASP A 427 14.15 14.79 25.22
C ASP A 427 15.40 14.71 24.34
N VAL A 428 15.79 15.81 23.68
CA VAL A 428 17.07 15.93 22.96
C VAL A 428 18.24 15.67 23.92
N ASP A 429 18.31 16.41 25.02
CA ASP A 429 19.40 16.31 25.99
C ASP A 429 19.54 14.90 26.57
N LYS A 430 18.42 14.31 27.02
CA LYS A 430 18.38 12.95 27.56
C LYS A 430 18.86 11.92 26.56
N LEU A 431 18.39 12.00 25.31
CA LEU A 431 18.74 11.00 24.30
C LEU A 431 20.19 11.13 23.86
N ILE A 432 20.67 12.35 23.61
CA ILE A 432 22.07 12.58 23.24
C ILE A 432 22.98 12.10 24.37
N THR A 433 22.67 12.46 25.62
CA THR A 433 23.45 12.00 26.79
C THR A 433 23.49 10.46 26.84
N ARG A 434 22.34 9.79 26.69
CA ARG A 434 22.24 8.31 26.66
C ARG A 434 23.12 7.67 25.58
N LEU A 435 23.15 8.26 24.39
CA LEU A 435 23.87 7.70 23.24
C LEU A 435 25.37 8.05 23.25
N VAL A 436 25.75 9.23 23.76
CA VAL A 436 27.14 9.71 23.79
C VAL A 436 27.94 9.11 24.95
N SER A 437 27.34 8.90 26.12
CA SER A 437 28.01 8.27 27.27
C SER A 437 28.54 6.85 26.98
N MET A 438 28.10 6.23 25.87
CA MET A 438 28.62 4.96 25.38
C MET A 438 29.89 5.10 24.52
N LYS A 439 30.09 6.20 23.80
CA LYS A 439 31.30 6.39 22.98
C LYS A 439 32.57 6.45 23.84
N GLU A 440 32.47 6.99 25.05
CA GLU A 440 33.58 7.02 26.02
C GLU A 440 33.89 5.63 26.61
N LEU A 441 32.91 4.71 26.65
CA LEU A 441 33.08 3.32 27.10
C LEU A 441 33.62 2.37 26.02
N ILE A 442 33.56 2.75 24.73
CA ILE A 442 34.07 1.96 23.59
C ILE A 442 35.52 2.37 23.22
N LEU A 443 35.98 3.52 23.72
CA LEU A 443 37.36 4.02 23.58
C LEU A 443 38.30 3.59 24.73
N HIS A 444 37.81 2.75 25.64
CA HIS A 444 38.57 2.03 26.67
C HIS A 444 38.36 0.53 26.50
#